data_AF-A0A950H8L6-F1
#
_entry.id   AF-A0A950H8L6-F1
#
_cell.length_a   1.000
_cell.length_b   1.000
_cell.length_c   1.000
_cell.angle_alpha   90.00
_cell.angle_beta   90.00
_cell.angle_gamma   90.00
#
_symmetry.space_group_name_H-M   'P 1'
#
loop_
_entity.id
_entity.type
_entity.pdbx_description
1 polymer ?
#
loop_
_entity_poly.entity_id
_entity_poly.type
_entity_poly.pdbx_seq_one_letter_code
_entity_poly.pdbx_strand_id
1 'polypeptide(L)' 'MRTFLIDTDTASDDAVAIMMALSAPDVRVCGLTTLAGNVGLRQATRNALLTAEVCGADVPVFAGAAAPLTRAH' A
#
# COMPACT_ATOMS: atom_id res chain seq x y z
N MET A 1 15.93 10.08 -9.72
CA MET A 1 14.61 10.01 -9.06
C MET A 1 13.90 8.76 -9.56
N ARG A 2 13.63 7.81 -8.68
CA ARG A 2 13.04 6.50 -8.98
C ARG A 2 11.53 6.60 -8.78
N THR A 3 10.74 6.06 -9.70
CA THR A 3 9.27 6.11 -9.61
C THR A 3 8.74 4.74 -9.22
N PHE A 4 7.98 4.66 -8.13
CA PHE A 4 7.43 3.41 -7.60
C PHE A 4 5.91 3.40 -7.68
N LEU A 5 5.36 2.28 -8.14
CA LEU A 5 4.01 1.83 -7.82
C LEU A 5 4.18 0.71 -6.79
N ILE A 6 3.53 0.83 -5.64
CA ILE A 6 3.67 -0.15 -4.54
C ILE A 6 2.38 -0.95 -4.45
N ASP A 7 2.50 -2.26 -4.61
CA ASP A 7 1.40 -3.22 -4.45
C ASP A 7 1.61 -4.01 -3.14
N THR A 8 0.61 -4.01 -2.25
CA THR A 8 0.79 -4.48 -0.87
C THR A 8 -0.53 -4.89 -0.20
N ASP A 9 -0.49 -5.81 0.76
CA ASP A 9 -1.63 -6.09 1.65
C ASP A 9 -1.66 -5.20 2.90
N THR A 10 -0.70 -4.28 3.02
CA THR A 10 -0.56 -3.32 4.12
C THR A 10 -0.69 -3.93 5.52
N ALA A 11 0.07 -4.99 5.76
CA ALA A 11 0.37 -5.44 7.12
C ALA A 11 1.34 -4.46 7.82
N SER A 12 1.83 -4.83 8.99
CA SER A 12 2.62 -3.92 9.85
C SER A 12 3.93 -3.45 9.19
N ASP A 13 4.64 -4.35 8.53
CA ASP A 13 5.92 -4.07 7.89
C ASP A 13 5.76 -3.31 6.57
N ASP A 14 4.70 -3.59 5.81
CA ASP A 14 4.33 -2.82 4.63
C ASP A 14 4.08 -1.34 4.93
N ALA A 15 3.39 -1.05 6.04
CA ALA A 15 3.16 0.34 6.46
C ALA A 15 4.49 1.06 6.68
N VAL A 16 5.48 0.40 7.29
CA VAL A 16 6.84 0.95 7.46
C VAL A 16 7.52 1.15 6.11
N ALA A 17 7.42 0.20 5.18
CA ALA A 17 7.99 0.31 3.84
C ALA A 17 7.38 1.47 3.04
N ILE A 18 6.06 1.67 3.11
CA ILE A 18 5.38 2.81 2.49
C ILE A 18 5.88 4.12 3.09
N MET A 19 5.95 4.23 4.43
CA MET A 19 6.46 5.45 5.09
C MET A 19 7.88 5.78 4.67
N MET A 20 8.75 4.76 4.56
CA MET A 20 10.12 4.93 4.07
C MET A 20 10.16 5.39 2.62
N ALA A 21 9.32 4.82 1.74
CA ALA A 21 9.26 5.20 0.33
C ALA A 21 8.74 6.63 0.13
N LEU A 22 7.72 7.04 0.91
CA LEU A 22 7.17 8.40 0.88
C LEU A 22 8.14 9.45 1.45
N SER A 23 9.02 9.06 2.37
CA SER A 23 10.00 9.95 3.00
C SER A 23 11.33 10.02 2.25
N ALA A 24 11.57 9.14 1.27
CA ALA A 24 12.85 9.07 0.57
C ALA A 24 12.98 10.19 -0.49
N PRO A 25 14.04 11.02 -0.42
CA PRO A 25 14.14 12.23 -1.24
C PRO A 25 14.33 11.97 -2.74
N ASP A 26 14.73 10.76 -3.13
CA ASP A 26 14.96 10.39 -4.51
C ASP A 26 13.96 9.35 -5.04
N VAL A 27 12.85 9.14 -4.30
CA VAL A 27 11.74 8.27 -4.66
C VAL A 27 10.48 9.11 -4.88
N ARG A 28 9.74 8.80 -5.94
CA ARG A 28 8.40 9.29 -6.20
C ARG A 28 7.44 8.10 -6.17
N VAL A 29 6.57 8.02 -5.17
CA VAL A 29 5.47 7.05 -5.18
C VAL A 29 4.34 7.60 -6.05
N CYS A 30 4.05 6.94 -7.17
CA CYS A 30 2.99 7.38 -8.09
C CYS A 30 1.61 6.81 -7.74
N GLY A 31 1.55 5.79 -6.89
CA GLY A 31 0.31 5.19 -6.42
C GLY A 31 0.58 4.03 -5.47
N LEU A 32 -0.45 3.66 -4.71
CA LEU A 32 -0.52 2.44 -3.93
C LEU A 32 -1.66 1.56 -4.47
N THR A 33 -1.41 0.27 -4.64
CA THR A 33 -2.46 -0.73 -4.90
C THR A 33 -2.51 -1.70 -3.73
N THR A 34 -3.72 -2.13 -3.35
CA THR A 34 -3.90 -3.05 -2.23
C THR A 34 -4.52 -4.37 -2.65
N LEU A 35 -4.15 -5.44 -1.96
CA LEU A 35 -4.73 -6.77 -2.15
C LEU A 35 -4.94 -7.48 -0.81
N ALA A 36 -5.68 -8.59 -0.84
CA ALA A 36 -5.85 -9.45 0.32
C ALA A 36 -4.65 -10.41 0.47
N GLY A 37 -4.07 -10.47 1.67
CA GLY A 37 -2.91 -11.29 2.01
C GLY A 37 -2.88 -11.60 3.51
N ASN A 38 -1.85 -11.13 4.22
CA ASN A 38 -1.73 -11.17 5.68
C ASN A 38 -2.95 -10.58 6.39
N VAL A 39 -3.57 -9.57 5.77
CA VAL A 39 -4.86 -9.01 6.19
C VAL A 39 -5.84 -8.99 5.01
N GLY A 40 -7.13 -8.92 5.30
CA GLY A 40 -8.16 -8.83 4.26
C GLY A 40 -8.15 -7.47 3.54
N LEU A 41 -8.58 -7.43 2.27
CA LEU A 41 -8.52 -6.24 1.40
C LEU A 41 -9.06 -4.95 2.04
N ARG A 42 -10.18 -5.03 2.78
CA ARG A 42 -10.75 -3.83 3.45
C ARG A 42 -9.78 -3.25 4.49
N GLN A 43 -9.13 -4.10 5.26
CA GLN A 43 -8.14 -3.68 6.25
C GLN A 43 -6.87 -3.18 5.57
N ALA A 44 -6.38 -3.90 4.54
CA ALA A 44 -5.25 -3.48 3.71
C ALA A 44 -5.44 -2.05 3.17
N THR A 45 -6.56 -1.82 2.48
CA THR A 45 -6.90 -0.52 1.88
C THR A 45 -7.02 0.58 2.92
N ARG A 46 -7.66 0.30 4.06
CA ARG A 46 -7.76 1.27 5.17
C ARG A 46 -6.39 1.61 5.74
N ASN A 47 -5.52 0.61 5.94
CA ASN A 47 -4.18 0.82 6.45
C ASN A 47 -3.35 1.65 5.47
N ALA A 48 -3.40 1.37 4.16
CA ALA A 48 -2.67 2.15 3.16
C ALA A 48 -3.09 3.61 3.13
N LEU A 49 -4.41 3.88 3.19
CA LEU A 49 -4.95 5.24 3.29
C LEU A 49 -4.47 5.95 4.56
N LEU A 50 -4.55 5.28 5.71
CA LEU A 50 -4.09 5.84 6.98
C LEU A 50 -2.58 6.11 6.99
N THR A 51 -1.78 5.23 6.40
CA THR A 51 -0.33 5.43 6.28
C THR A 51 -0.01 6.65 5.41
N ALA A 52 -0.69 6.79 4.26
CA ALA A 52 -0.54 7.97 3.41
C ALA A 52 -0.95 9.27 4.14
N GLU A 53 -2.08 9.24 4.86
CA GLU A 53 -2.57 10.36 5.67
C GLU A 53 -1.59 10.77 6.77
N VAL A 54 -1.04 9.81 7.51
CA VAL A 54 -0.03 10.06 8.57
C VAL A 54 1.26 10.64 7.99
N CYS A 55 1.65 10.24 6.78
CA CYS A 55 2.78 10.82 6.07
C CYS A 55 2.47 12.20 5.45
N GLY A 56 1.23 12.68 5.49
CA GLY A 56 0.81 13.89 4.78
C GLY A 56 0.98 13.78 3.26
N ALA A 57 0.96 12.57 2.71
CA ALA A 57 1.19 12.30 1.30
C ALA A 57 -0.13 12.20 0.52
N ASP A 58 -0.25 12.99 -0.53
CA ASP A 58 -1.35 12.89 -1.50
C ASP A 58 -1.01 11.86 -2.59
N VAL A 59 -1.05 10.58 -2.22
CA VAL A 59 -0.81 9.45 -3.13
C VAL A 59 -2.11 8.68 -3.35
N PRO A 60 -2.51 8.40 -4.61
CA PRO A 60 -3.75 7.67 -4.86
C PRO A 60 -3.62 6.21 -4.43
N VAL A 61 -4.67 5.70 -3.78
CA VAL A 61 -4.77 4.31 -3.31
C VAL A 61 -5.91 3.61 -4.06
N PHE A 62 -5.62 2.45 -4.65
CA PHE A 62 -6.59 1.66 -5.40
C PHE A 62 -6.75 0.26 -4.80
N ALA A 63 -7.97 -0.12 -4.46
CA ALA A 63 -8.28 -1.46 -3.98
C ALA A 63 -8.27 -2.47 -5.13
N GLY A 64 -7.54 -3.57 -4.96
CA GLY A 64 -7.37 -4.65 -5.92
C GLY A 64 -8.11 -5.93 -5.51
N ALA A 65 -7.42 -7.07 -5.60
CA ALA A 65 -8.02 -8.39 -5.44
C ALA A 65 -8.36 -8.71 -3.97
N ALA A 66 -9.60 -9.16 -3.73
CA ALA A 66 -10.07 -9.58 -2.40
C ALA A 66 -9.74 -11.04 -2.04
N ALA A 67 -9.26 -11.83 -3.00
CA ALA A 67 -8.97 -13.26 -2.86
C ALA A 67 -7.86 -13.71 -3.83
N PRO A 68 -7.19 -14.84 -3.57
CA PRO A 68 -6.28 -15.47 -4.52
C PRO A 68 -7.01 -15.91 -5.78
N LEU A 69 -6.28 -16.05 -6.90
CA LEU A 69 -6.87 -16.42 -8.19
C LEU A 69 -7.48 -17.83 -8.22
N THR A 70 -6.88 -18.80 -7.51
CA THR A 70 -7.21 -20.23 -7.68
C THR A 70 -7.46 -21.00 -6.38
N ARG A 71 -7.06 -20.45 -5.23
CA ARG A 71 -7.22 -21.11 -3.92
C ARG A 71 -8.18 -20.31 -3.06
N ALA A 72 -8.79 -21.00 -2.09
CA ALA A 72 -9.51 -20.31 -1.02
C ALA A 72 -8.56 -19.34 -0.29
N HIS A 73 -9.11 -18.18 0.05
CA HIS A 73 -8.41 -17.18 0.86
C HIS A 73 -8.30 -17.66 2.31
#